data_AF-A0A0P8XUF6-F1
#
_entry.id   AF-A0A0P8XUF6-F1
#
_cell.length_a   1.000
_cell.length_b   1.000
_cell.length_c   1.000
_cell.angle_alpha   90.00
_cell.angle_beta   90.00
_cell.angle_gamma   90.00
#
_symmetry.space_group_name_H-M   'P 1'
#
loop_
_entity.id
_entity.type
_entity.pdbx_description
1 polymer ?
#
loop_
_entity_poly.entity_id
_entity_poly.type
_entity_poly.pdbx_seq_one_letter_code
_entity_poly.pdbx_strand_id
1 'polypeptide(L)'
;MEIRIDYNTRVNIMSTQFQSLLNSYGEDVSDKSQTLLQIITKFASAYCSTIEGTARNIETTELCGGARICYIFHETFGRTLDSIHPLAGLSKMDILTAIRNATGPRPALFVPEVSFELLVKRQIRRLEEPSLRCVELIHEEMQRIVQHCGNEVQQEMMRFPKLHEKIVDVVTQLLRRRLPATNVMVENIVAIELAYINTKHPDFHKDAALVPSLLKTDNDPYSQMNLGSQRRANTPRNHMSPQVSASQQQQLQTNQQNDAHEQNHIGENSTASTASTWLSNILPPAPIRPDSIENSASNTPVHNNIVSPVKPVNLLPDVPANHNPRRLTDKEQKDCDVIERLIKSYFYIVRKSIQDSVPKAIMHFLVNYVKDNLQSELVTHLYKSDRAETLLNESDHIAVRRKEAADMLKALTRANHIISEIRETHMW
;
A
#
# COMPACT_ATOMS: atom_id res chain seq x y z
N MET A 1 -24.29 66.59 -12.27
CA MET A 1 -24.45 65.86 -11.00
C MET A 1 -24.18 64.37 -11.20
N GLU A 2 -24.73 63.73 -12.24
CA GLU A 2 -24.48 62.30 -12.58
C GLU A 2 -23.02 61.91 -12.81
N ILE A 3 -22.25 62.66 -13.61
CA ILE A 3 -20.83 62.36 -13.89
C ILE A 3 -19.99 62.30 -12.59
N ARG A 4 -20.37 63.09 -11.57
CA ARG A 4 -19.66 63.16 -10.28
C ARG A 4 -20.00 61.97 -9.37
N ILE A 5 -21.24 61.48 -9.44
CA ILE A 5 -21.69 60.28 -8.71
C ILE A 5 -21.03 59.03 -9.32
N ASP A 6 -20.94 58.96 -10.65
CA ASP A 6 -20.27 57.86 -11.36
C ASP A 6 -18.77 57.81 -11.05
N TYR A 7 -18.09 58.97 -11.06
CA TYR A 7 -16.67 59.06 -10.71
C TYR A 7 -16.37 58.64 -9.26
N ASN A 8 -17.16 59.11 -8.29
CA ASN A 8 -17.00 58.74 -6.88
C ASN A 8 -17.26 57.24 -6.65
N THR A 9 -18.26 56.68 -7.34
CA THR A 9 -18.56 55.25 -7.32
C THR A 9 -17.38 54.44 -7.87
N ARG A 10 -16.80 54.83 -9.01
CA ARG A 10 -15.62 54.19 -9.58
C ARG A 10 -14.40 54.26 -8.67
N VAL A 11 -14.10 55.41 -8.07
CA VAL A 11 -12.95 55.54 -7.16
C VAL A 11 -13.13 54.63 -5.94
N ASN A 12 -14.33 54.56 -5.37
CA ASN A 12 -14.59 53.66 -4.23
C ASN A 12 -14.52 52.18 -4.61
N ILE A 13 -15.05 51.78 -5.77
CA ILE A 13 -14.91 50.41 -6.29
C ILE A 13 -13.43 50.07 -6.48
N MET A 14 -12.67 50.94 -7.15
CA MET A 14 -11.24 50.72 -7.38
C MET A 14 -10.46 50.69 -6.06
N SER A 15 -10.76 51.56 -5.10
CA SER A 15 -10.12 51.53 -3.77
C SER A 15 -10.39 50.20 -3.06
N THR A 16 -11.62 49.70 -3.13
CA THR A 16 -11.99 48.41 -2.51
C THR A 16 -11.27 47.25 -3.21
N GLN A 17 -11.14 47.29 -4.54
CA GLN A 17 -10.40 46.31 -5.32
C GLN A 17 -8.90 46.31 -4.99
N PHE A 18 -8.26 47.49 -4.96
CA PHE A 18 -6.84 47.60 -4.61
C PHE A 18 -6.58 47.27 -3.14
N GLN A 19 -7.51 47.57 -2.23
CA GLN A 19 -7.43 47.13 -0.84
C GLN A 19 -7.51 45.60 -0.73
N SER A 20 -8.43 44.97 -1.45
CA SER A 20 -8.53 43.50 -1.52
C SER A 20 -7.25 42.87 -2.12
N LEU A 21 -6.69 43.50 -3.17
CA LEU A 21 -5.45 43.07 -3.79
C LEU A 21 -4.26 43.18 -2.83
N LEU A 22 -4.14 44.29 -2.11
CA LEU A 22 -3.15 44.49 -1.05
C LEU A 22 -3.26 43.41 0.04
N ASN A 23 -4.49 43.15 0.50
CA ASN A 23 -4.75 42.11 1.48
C ASN A 23 -4.32 40.72 0.98
N SER A 24 -4.47 40.43 -0.32
CA SER A 24 -4.03 39.15 -0.92
C SER A 24 -2.51 39.01 -1.05
N TYR A 25 -1.75 40.11 -1.02
CA TYR A 25 -0.29 40.09 -0.94
C TYR A 25 0.24 40.10 0.50
N GLY A 26 -0.66 40.25 1.48
CA GLY A 26 -0.36 40.29 2.91
C GLY A 26 0.15 41.66 3.42
N GLU A 27 0.14 41.82 4.73
CA GLU A 27 0.54 43.05 5.43
C GLU A 27 2.05 43.14 5.64
N ASP A 28 2.59 44.37 5.82
CA ASP A 28 3.99 44.56 6.19
C ASP A 28 4.36 43.77 7.46
N VAL A 29 5.45 43.02 7.38
CA VAL A 29 5.92 42.19 8.49
C VAL A 29 6.67 43.07 9.48
N SER A 30 5.97 43.51 10.54
CA SER A 30 6.56 44.27 11.65
C SER A 30 7.37 43.39 12.60
N ASP A 31 6.76 42.31 13.11
CA ASP A 31 7.42 41.29 13.92
C ASP A 31 7.64 39.99 13.13
N LYS A 32 8.84 39.87 12.56
CA LYS A 32 9.26 38.68 11.79
C LYS A 32 9.21 37.39 12.60
N SER A 33 9.48 37.44 13.91
CA SER A 33 9.45 36.24 14.74
C SER A 33 8.01 35.78 14.95
N GLN A 34 7.12 36.70 15.31
CA GLN A 34 5.70 36.39 15.47
C GLN A 34 5.06 35.89 14.17
N THR A 35 5.32 36.57 13.05
CA THR A 35 4.80 36.17 11.74
C THR A 35 5.31 34.79 11.31
N LEU A 36 6.60 34.48 11.53
CA LEU A 36 7.14 33.16 11.22
C LEU A 36 6.41 32.05 11.99
N LEU A 37 6.19 32.26 13.30
CA LEU A 37 5.47 31.28 14.14
C LEU A 37 4.01 31.12 13.69
N GLN A 38 3.35 32.21 13.31
CA GLN A 38 1.98 32.18 12.78
C GLN A 38 1.92 31.38 11.47
N ILE A 39 2.84 31.59 10.53
CA ILE A 39 2.90 30.86 9.26
C ILE A 39 3.14 29.36 9.52
N ILE A 40 4.09 29.02 10.40
CA ILE A 40 4.38 27.62 10.76
C ILE A 40 3.13 26.95 11.36
N THR A 41 2.45 27.63 12.29
CA THR A 41 1.26 27.09 12.96
C THR A 41 0.11 26.90 11.97
N LYS A 42 -0.12 27.87 11.08
CA LYS A 42 -1.12 27.78 10.01
C LYS A 42 -0.81 26.64 9.05
N PHE A 43 0.45 26.51 8.61
CA PHE A 43 0.88 25.41 7.74
C PHE A 43 0.65 24.04 8.40
N ALA A 44 1.11 23.85 9.64
CA ALA A 44 0.96 22.59 10.36
C ALA A 44 -0.52 22.21 10.54
N SER A 45 -1.36 23.19 10.92
CA SER A 45 -2.80 22.98 11.02
C SER A 45 -3.43 22.60 9.68
N ALA A 46 -3.07 23.29 8.60
CA ALA A 46 -3.61 23.01 7.27
C ALA A 46 -3.19 21.61 6.78
N TYR A 47 -1.92 21.24 6.96
CA TYR A 47 -1.40 19.91 6.63
C TYR A 47 -2.19 18.81 7.37
N CYS A 48 -2.39 18.96 8.67
CA CYS A 48 -3.17 18.02 9.47
C CYS A 48 -4.64 17.96 9.03
N SER A 49 -5.28 19.10 8.75
CA SER A 49 -6.65 19.13 8.26
C SER A 49 -6.81 18.47 6.88
N THR A 50 -5.82 18.56 6.00
CA THR A 50 -5.83 17.85 4.71
C THR A 50 -5.74 16.33 4.89
N ILE A 51 -4.96 15.85 5.87
CA ILE A 51 -4.91 14.42 6.22
C ILE A 51 -6.24 13.95 6.83
N GLU A 52 -6.88 14.77 7.66
CA GLU A 52 -8.16 14.43 8.30
C GLU A 52 -9.36 14.57 7.36
N GLY A 53 -9.21 15.26 6.22
CA GLY A 53 -10.33 15.61 5.34
C GLY A 53 -11.21 16.73 5.89
N THR A 54 -10.70 17.56 6.81
CA THR A 54 -11.40 18.69 7.45
C THR A 54 -10.94 20.05 6.91
N ALA A 55 -10.15 20.06 5.83
CA ALA A 55 -9.67 21.27 5.19
C ALA A 55 -10.83 22.14 4.66
N ARG A 56 -10.71 23.46 4.80
CA ARG A 56 -11.75 24.43 4.39
C ARG A 56 -11.97 24.48 2.88
N ASN A 57 -10.90 24.27 2.11
CA ASN A 57 -10.92 24.26 0.66
C ASN A 57 -10.64 22.83 0.19
N ILE A 58 -11.70 22.07 -0.08
CA ILE A 58 -11.61 20.69 -0.55
C ILE A 58 -11.44 20.71 -2.07
N GLU A 59 -10.35 20.11 -2.55
CA GLU A 59 -10.11 19.93 -3.99
C GLU A 59 -11.15 18.95 -4.56
N THR A 60 -11.82 19.34 -5.65
CA THR A 60 -12.93 18.57 -6.26
C THR A 60 -12.51 17.83 -7.53
N THR A 61 -11.29 18.05 -8.00
CA THR A 61 -10.73 17.53 -9.26
C THR A 61 -10.05 16.19 -9.09
N GLU A 62 -9.28 16.01 -8.02
CA GLU A 62 -8.55 14.79 -7.74
C GLU A 62 -8.65 14.36 -6.28
N LEU A 63 -8.43 13.06 -6.04
CA LEU A 63 -8.43 12.51 -4.70
C LEU A 63 -7.07 12.73 -4.04
N CYS A 64 -7.03 13.55 -3.00
CA CYS A 64 -5.82 13.89 -2.25
C CYS A 64 -6.00 13.68 -0.73
N GLY A 65 -4.92 13.73 0.01
CA GLY A 65 -4.92 13.75 1.47
C GLY A 65 -5.48 12.47 2.09
N GLY A 66 -6.31 12.63 3.13
CA GLY A 66 -6.90 11.51 3.87
C GLY A 66 -7.72 10.56 3.01
N ALA A 67 -8.47 11.08 2.05
CA ALA A 67 -9.31 10.27 1.18
C ALA A 67 -8.46 9.42 0.22
N ARG A 68 -7.32 9.96 -0.24
CA ARG A 68 -6.36 9.22 -1.07
C ARG A 68 -5.64 8.12 -0.29
N ILE A 69 -5.27 8.39 0.96
CA ILE A 69 -4.73 7.38 1.89
C ILE A 69 -5.73 6.22 2.05
N CYS A 70 -7.02 6.53 2.28
CA CYS A 70 -8.06 5.52 2.38
C CYS A 70 -8.20 4.67 1.10
N TYR A 71 -8.16 5.32 -0.07
CA TYR A 71 -8.16 4.64 -1.37
C TYR A 71 -6.95 3.72 -1.54
N ILE A 72 -5.75 4.15 -1.13
CA ILE A 72 -4.55 3.31 -1.19
C ILE A 72 -4.72 2.07 -0.33
N PHE A 73 -5.24 2.19 0.89
CA PHE A 73 -5.45 1.02 1.76
C PHE A 73 -6.45 0.01 1.20
N HIS A 74 -7.60 0.46 0.68
CA HIS A 74 -8.69 -0.45 0.29
C HIS A 74 -8.65 -0.81 -1.19
N GLU A 75 -8.60 0.19 -2.06
CA GLU A 75 -8.76 0.03 -3.51
C GLU A 75 -7.45 -0.33 -4.21
N THR A 76 -6.30 0.00 -3.61
CA THR A 76 -4.99 -0.37 -4.16
C THR A 76 -4.42 -1.59 -3.44
N PHE A 77 -4.11 -1.46 -2.15
CA PHE A 77 -3.48 -2.52 -1.35
C PHE A 77 -4.42 -3.72 -1.14
N GLY A 78 -5.66 -3.48 -0.69
CA GLY A 78 -6.67 -4.54 -0.52
C GLY A 78 -6.86 -5.36 -1.79
N ARG A 79 -7.13 -4.71 -2.93
CA ARG A 79 -7.26 -5.37 -4.24
C ARG A 79 -5.99 -6.10 -4.69
N THR A 80 -4.82 -5.51 -4.45
CA THR A 80 -3.53 -6.15 -4.78
C THR A 80 -3.39 -7.46 -4.02
N LEU A 81 -3.66 -7.47 -2.71
CA LEU A 81 -3.63 -8.69 -1.92
C LEU A 81 -4.70 -9.70 -2.37
N ASP A 82 -5.90 -9.25 -2.70
CA ASP A 82 -6.97 -10.13 -3.17
C ASP A 82 -6.63 -10.84 -4.49
N SER A 83 -5.86 -10.19 -5.37
CA SER A 83 -5.36 -10.75 -6.63
C SER A 83 -4.31 -11.87 -6.44
N ILE A 84 -3.69 -11.97 -5.27
CA ILE A 84 -2.69 -13.00 -4.98
C ILE A 84 -3.41 -14.33 -4.73
N HIS A 85 -3.35 -15.22 -5.72
CA HIS A 85 -3.91 -16.57 -5.59
C HIS A 85 -3.09 -17.40 -4.57
N PRO A 86 -3.75 -18.11 -3.62
CA PRO A 86 -3.07 -18.87 -2.57
C PRO A 86 -2.20 -20.03 -3.06
N LEU A 87 -2.51 -20.58 -4.25
CA LEU A 87 -1.73 -21.66 -4.88
C LEU A 87 -0.88 -21.17 -6.06
N ALA A 88 -0.77 -19.86 -6.28
CA ALA A 88 0.09 -19.39 -7.38
C ALA A 88 1.53 -19.86 -7.16
N GLY A 89 2.09 -20.49 -8.20
CA GLY A 89 3.43 -21.11 -8.15
C GLY A 89 3.51 -22.41 -7.35
N LEU A 90 2.38 -23.08 -7.04
CA LEU A 90 2.34 -24.41 -6.43
C LEU A 90 1.60 -25.39 -7.34
N SER A 91 2.33 -26.23 -8.05
CA SER A 91 1.74 -27.35 -8.78
C SER A 91 1.51 -28.55 -7.85
N LYS A 92 0.62 -29.47 -8.23
CA LYS A 92 0.45 -30.75 -7.52
C LYS A 92 1.75 -31.54 -7.41
N MET A 93 2.64 -31.43 -8.40
CA MET A 93 3.95 -32.07 -8.35
C MET A 93 4.87 -31.43 -7.30
N ASP A 94 4.83 -30.10 -7.13
CA ASP A 94 5.58 -29.40 -6.09
C ASP A 94 5.10 -29.81 -4.70
N ILE A 95 3.78 -29.91 -4.52
CA ILE A 95 3.15 -30.36 -3.27
C ILE A 95 3.56 -31.80 -2.97
N LEU A 96 3.46 -32.71 -3.94
CA LEU A 96 3.88 -34.09 -3.77
C LEU A 96 5.37 -34.20 -3.44
N THR A 97 6.21 -33.40 -4.10
CA THR A 97 7.64 -33.34 -3.83
C THR A 97 7.90 -32.87 -2.41
N ALA A 98 7.18 -31.86 -1.93
CA ALA A 98 7.26 -31.40 -0.54
C ALA A 98 6.81 -32.48 0.46
N ILE A 99 5.74 -33.22 0.17
CA ILE A 99 5.26 -34.34 0.98
C ILE A 99 6.35 -35.44 1.08
N ARG A 100 6.92 -35.84 -0.05
CA ARG A 100 7.98 -36.85 -0.12
C ARG A 100 9.24 -36.41 0.62
N ASN A 101 9.66 -35.17 0.44
CA ASN A 101 10.82 -34.60 1.13
C ASN A 101 10.60 -34.49 2.64
N ALA A 102 9.41 -34.07 3.08
CA ALA A 102 9.05 -34.01 4.50
C ALA A 102 8.93 -35.40 5.15
N THR A 103 8.54 -36.41 4.37
CA THR A 103 8.49 -37.81 4.79
C THR A 103 9.89 -38.40 4.98
N GLY A 104 10.84 -37.99 4.13
CA GLY A 104 12.22 -38.42 4.20
C GLY A 104 12.40 -39.89 3.80
N PRO A 105 13.30 -40.65 4.46
CA PRO A 105 13.71 -41.98 3.99
C PRO A 105 12.73 -43.11 4.29
N ARG A 106 11.66 -42.86 5.07
CA ARG A 106 10.72 -43.90 5.53
C ARG A 106 9.36 -43.77 4.85
N PRO A 107 8.65 -44.87 4.57
CA PRO A 107 7.27 -44.79 4.08
C PRO A 107 6.35 -44.10 5.09
N ALA A 108 5.54 -43.13 4.65
CA ALA A 108 4.58 -42.43 5.50
C ALA A 108 3.20 -43.11 5.48
N LEU A 109 2.61 -43.26 6.67
CA LEU A 109 1.22 -43.68 6.83
C LEU A 109 0.25 -42.50 6.65
N PHE A 110 0.67 -41.30 7.05
CA PHE A 110 -0.11 -40.06 7.00
C PHE A 110 0.69 -38.93 6.34
N VAL A 111 0.00 -37.94 5.79
CA VAL A 111 0.65 -36.76 5.20
C VAL A 111 1.37 -35.95 6.30
N PRO A 112 2.67 -35.64 6.17
CA PRO A 112 3.38 -34.87 7.20
C PRO A 112 2.89 -33.43 7.30
N GLU A 113 2.59 -32.96 8.51
CA GLU A 113 2.17 -31.57 8.78
C GLU A 113 3.21 -30.54 8.30
N VAL A 114 4.48 -30.90 8.38
CA VAL A 114 5.62 -30.06 7.95
C VAL A 114 5.51 -29.67 6.48
N SER A 115 4.94 -30.52 5.63
CA SER A 115 4.76 -30.21 4.20
C SER A 115 3.77 -29.06 3.99
N PHE A 116 2.66 -29.06 4.73
CA PHE A 116 1.71 -27.95 4.75
C PHE A 116 2.37 -26.68 5.29
N GLU A 117 3.05 -26.76 6.45
CA GLU A 117 3.66 -25.60 7.11
C GLU A 117 4.67 -24.88 6.21
N LEU A 118 5.55 -25.64 5.54
CA LEU A 118 6.56 -25.08 4.64
C LEU A 118 5.92 -24.37 3.45
N LEU A 119 4.91 -24.99 2.84
CA LEU A 119 4.25 -24.46 1.65
C LEU A 119 3.40 -23.22 1.97
N VAL A 120 2.67 -23.23 3.08
CA VAL A 120 1.87 -22.06 3.48
C VAL A 120 2.77 -20.88 3.86
N LYS A 121 3.89 -21.11 4.55
CA LYS A 121 4.88 -20.06 4.85
C LYS A 121 5.47 -19.45 3.57
N ARG A 122 5.75 -20.27 2.56
CA ARG A 122 6.20 -19.79 1.24
C ARG A 122 5.17 -18.85 0.60
N GLN A 123 3.87 -19.16 0.75
CA GLN A 123 2.80 -18.31 0.22
C GLN A 123 2.64 -17.02 1.03
N ILE A 124 2.67 -17.09 2.36
CA ILE A 124 2.54 -15.91 3.24
C ILE A 124 3.65 -14.88 2.98
N ARG A 125 4.90 -15.32 2.73
CA ARG A 125 6.02 -14.42 2.38
C ARG A 125 5.73 -13.51 1.19
N ARG A 126 4.88 -13.94 0.24
CA ARG A 126 4.52 -13.14 -0.93
C ARG A 126 3.65 -11.93 -0.60
N LEU A 127 3.14 -11.83 0.63
CA LEU A 127 2.36 -10.69 1.11
C LEU A 127 3.23 -9.53 1.61
N GLU A 128 4.54 -9.74 1.77
CA GLU A 128 5.49 -8.74 2.29
C GLU A 128 5.73 -7.59 1.31
N GLU A 129 6.14 -7.92 0.08
CA GLU A 129 6.40 -6.93 -0.98
C GLU A 129 5.21 -5.99 -1.23
N PRO A 130 3.96 -6.45 -1.46
CA PRO A 130 2.82 -5.55 -1.63
C PRO A 130 2.50 -4.73 -0.37
N SER A 131 2.84 -5.24 0.82
CA SER A 131 2.67 -4.49 2.08
C SER A 131 3.69 -3.36 2.20
N LEU A 132 4.96 -3.60 1.85
CA LEU A 132 5.98 -2.56 1.79
C LEU A 132 5.68 -1.52 0.71
N ARG A 133 5.18 -1.96 -0.46
CA ARG A 133 4.73 -1.03 -1.52
C ARG A 133 3.59 -0.13 -1.05
N CYS A 134 2.70 -0.62 -0.19
CA CYS A 134 1.67 0.20 0.43
C CYS A 134 2.27 1.33 1.29
N VAL A 135 3.33 1.04 2.07
CA VAL A 135 4.04 2.07 2.86
C VAL A 135 4.61 3.16 1.95
N GLU A 136 5.24 2.78 0.84
CA GLU A 136 5.83 3.71 -0.12
C GLU A 136 4.78 4.63 -0.75
N LEU A 137 3.65 4.08 -1.19
CA LEU A 137 2.56 4.86 -1.78
C LEU A 137 1.97 5.88 -0.78
N ILE A 138 1.84 5.50 0.49
CA ILE A 138 1.39 6.42 1.54
C ILE A 138 2.46 7.48 1.81
N HIS A 139 3.74 7.13 1.83
CA HIS A 139 4.81 8.11 1.97
C HIS A 139 4.80 9.13 0.82
N GLU A 140 4.64 8.69 -0.42
CA GLU A 140 4.48 9.56 -1.60
C GLU A 140 3.27 10.50 -1.46
N GLU A 141 2.13 9.99 -0.97
CA GLU A 141 0.94 10.81 -0.73
C GLU A 141 1.19 11.86 0.37
N MET A 142 1.80 11.48 1.49
CA MET A 142 2.14 12.42 2.56
C MET A 142 3.10 13.53 2.08
N GLN A 143 4.00 13.22 1.13
CA GLN A 143 4.83 14.23 0.47
C GLN A 143 4.02 15.13 -0.46
N ARG A 144 3.08 14.57 -1.24
CA ARG A 144 2.20 15.34 -2.14
C ARG A 144 1.36 16.37 -1.39
N ILE A 145 0.89 16.05 -0.18
CA ILE A 145 0.11 16.98 0.66
C ILE A 145 0.88 18.27 0.95
N VAL A 146 2.21 18.21 1.11
CA VAL A 146 3.06 19.39 1.40
C VAL A 146 2.90 20.47 0.32
N GLN A 147 2.71 20.06 -0.94
CA GLN A 147 2.55 20.97 -2.08
C GLN A 147 1.13 21.54 -2.19
N HIS A 148 0.15 20.91 -1.54
CA HIS A 148 -1.29 21.21 -1.68
C HIS A 148 -1.95 21.60 -0.36
N CYS A 149 -1.25 22.31 0.53
CA CYS A 149 -1.75 22.76 1.84
C CYS A 149 -2.76 23.93 1.79
N GLY A 150 -3.64 23.97 0.78
CA GLY A 150 -4.70 24.97 0.63
C GLY A 150 -4.23 26.35 0.13
N ASN A 151 -5.19 27.10 -0.43
CA ASN A 151 -4.93 28.36 -1.13
C ASN A 151 -4.29 29.46 -0.25
N GLU A 152 -4.75 29.62 0.99
CA GLU A 152 -4.23 30.66 1.91
C GLU A 152 -2.76 30.42 2.27
N VAL A 153 -2.40 29.17 2.55
CA VAL A 153 -1.01 28.80 2.87
C VAL A 153 -0.15 28.92 1.62
N GLN A 154 -0.65 28.52 0.44
CA GLN A 154 0.06 28.69 -0.82
C GLN A 154 0.38 30.17 -1.13
N GLN A 155 -0.52 31.10 -0.81
CA GLN A 155 -0.24 32.54 -0.96
C GLN A 155 0.94 32.99 -0.09
N GLU A 156 0.97 32.56 1.18
CA GLU A 156 2.10 32.84 2.08
C GLU A 156 3.40 32.18 1.60
N MET A 157 3.32 30.95 1.07
CA MET A 157 4.48 30.24 0.51
C MET A 157 5.04 30.94 -0.73
N MET A 158 4.17 31.50 -1.59
CA MET A 158 4.58 32.30 -2.75
C MET A 158 5.23 33.63 -2.33
N ARG A 159 4.73 34.23 -1.24
CA ARG A 159 5.30 35.43 -0.63
C ARG A 159 6.70 35.18 -0.07
N PHE A 160 6.90 34.07 0.63
CA PHE A 160 8.16 33.72 1.29
C PHE A 160 8.76 32.41 0.72
N PRO A 161 9.35 32.43 -0.48
CA PRO A 161 9.80 31.23 -1.17
C PRO A 161 10.93 30.48 -0.41
N LYS A 162 11.82 31.22 0.27
CA LYS A 162 12.88 30.61 1.09
C LYS A 162 12.32 29.87 2.31
N LEU A 163 11.26 30.41 2.93
CA LEU A 163 10.55 29.73 4.01
C LEU A 163 9.87 28.47 3.47
N HIS A 164 9.20 28.57 2.32
CA HIS A 164 8.54 27.42 1.70
C HIS A 164 9.51 26.27 1.44
N GLU A 165 10.65 26.53 0.80
CA GLU A 165 11.71 25.53 0.56
C GLU A 165 12.10 24.83 1.87
N LYS A 166 12.33 25.61 2.94
CA LYS A 166 12.76 25.05 4.23
C LYS A 166 11.65 24.28 4.96
N ILE A 167 10.39 24.68 4.83
CA ILE A 167 9.26 23.89 5.32
C ILE A 167 9.23 22.55 4.60
N VAL A 168 9.28 22.55 3.26
CA VAL A 168 9.27 21.33 2.44
C VAL A 168 10.43 20.41 2.81
N ASP A 169 11.63 20.94 3.01
CA ASP A 169 12.81 20.19 3.45
C ASP A 169 12.57 19.49 4.80
N VAL A 170 12.06 20.22 5.80
CA VAL A 170 11.83 19.69 7.15
C VAL A 170 10.76 18.58 7.12
N VAL A 171 9.64 18.79 6.42
CA VAL A 171 8.59 17.77 6.31
C VAL A 171 9.10 16.54 5.55
N THR A 172 9.83 16.74 4.45
CA THR A 172 10.43 15.64 3.69
C THR A 172 11.41 14.83 4.53
N GLN A 173 12.24 15.50 5.32
CA GLN A 173 13.19 14.83 6.20
C GLN A 173 12.49 14.07 7.33
N LEU A 174 11.43 14.64 7.90
CA LEU A 174 10.60 14.00 8.92
C LEU A 174 9.99 12.70 8.37
N LEU A 175 9.37 12.75 7.19
CA LEU A 175 8.78 11.59 6.52
C LEU A 175 9.84 10.51 6.23
N ARG A 176 10.98 10.90 5.67
CA ARG A 176 12.10 9.99 5.39
C ARG A 176 12.66 9.31 6.65
N ARG A 177 12.72 10.02 7.78
CA ARG A 177 13.19 9.45 9.06
C ARG A 177 12.20 8.43 9.62
N ARG A 178 10.91 8.56 9.32
CA ARG A 178 9.86 7.65 9.80
C ARG A 178 9.65 6.44 8.90
N LEU A 179 10.01 6.53 7.63
CA LEU A 179 9.84 5.43 6.67
C LEU A 179 10.50 4.11 7.11
N PRO A 180 11.78 4.06 7.55
CA PRO A 180 12.41 2.80 7.97
C PRO A 180 11.73 2.14 9.17
N ALA A 181 11.30 2.92 10.16
CA ALA A 181 10.62 2.39 11.33
C ALA A 181 9.27 1.73 10.97
N THR A 182 8.54 2.32 10.01
CA THR A 182 7.30 1.75 9.49
C THR A 182 7.56 0.48 8.68
N ASN A 183 8.58 0.47 7.82
CA ASN A 183 8.95 -0.72 7.04
C ASN A 183 9.28 -1.91 7.96
N VAL A 184 10.14 -1.69 8.96
CA VAL A 184 10.49 -2.73 9.94
C VAL A 184 9.26 -3.26 10.67
N MET A 185 8.30 -2.40 11.03
CA MET A 185 7.05 -2.86 11.65
C MET A 185 6.22 -3.72 10.70
N VAL A 186 6.12 -3.34 9.42
CA VAL A 186 5.37 -4.12 8.41
C VAL A 186 6.06 -5.46 8.13
N GLU A 187 7.38 -5.48 8.02
CA GLU A 187 8.19 -6.72 7.92
C GLU A 187 7.93 -7.63 9.13
N ASN A 188 7.92 -7.05 10.35
CA ASN A 188 7.63 -7.79 11.57
C ASN A 188 6.22 -8.39 11.59
N ILE A 189 5.20 -7.69 11.07
CA ILE A 189 3.84 -8.24 10.95
C ILE A 189 3.85 -9.53 10.13
N VAL A 190 4.52 -9.54 8.98
CA VAL A 190 4.63 -10.73 8.14
C VAL A 190 5.49 -11.80 8.82
N ALA A 191 6.60 -11.42 9.44
CA ALA A 191 7.47 -12.35 10.16
C ALA A 191 6.75 -13.05 11.32
N ILE A 192 5.85 -12.37 12.04
CA ILE A 192 5.02 -12.95 13.10
C ILE A 192 4.08 -14.02 12.54
N GLU A 193 3.44 -13.77 11.40
CA GLU A 193 2.57 -14.75 10.72
C GLU A 193 3.37 -15.99 10.23
N LEU A 194 4.65 -15.82 9.91
CA LEU A 194 5.56 -16.90 9.52
C LEU A 194 6.15 -17.66 10.72
N ALA A 195 6.22 -17.04 11.89
CA ALA A 195 6.82 -17.63 13.08
C ALA A 195 5.99 -18.79 13.61
N TYR A 196 4.66 -18.69 13.57
CA TYR A 196 3.77 -19.69 14.13
C TYR A 196 2.49 -19.90 13.29
N ILE A 197 2.24 -21.14 12.90
CA ILE A 197 1.01 -21.53 12.19
C ILE A 197 -0.01 -22.06 13.20
N ASN A 198 -1.06 -21.28 13.45
CA ASN A 198 -2.09 -21.62 14.42
C ASN A 198 -3.17 -22.53 13.82
N THR A 199 -2.94 -23.84 13.83
CA THR A 199 -3.92 -24.84 13.36
C THR A 199 -5.19 -24.94 14.21
N LYS A 200 -5.24 -24.26 15.36
CA LYS A 200 -6.42 -24.14 16.22
C LYS A 200 -7.21 -22.85 15.98
N HIS A 201 -6.88 -22.06 14.96
CA HIS A 201 -7.64 -20.85 14.62
C HIS A 201 -9.12 -21.20 14.37
N PRO A 202 -10.10 -20.47 14.96
CA PRO A 202 -11.52 -20.83 14.88
C PRO A 202 -12.06 -20.98 13.46
N ASP A 203 -11.58 -20.16 12.53
CA ASP A 203 -11.99 -20.23 11.13
C ASP A 203 -11.24 -21.32 10.35
N PHE A 204 -10.03 -21.67 10.76
CA PHE A 204 -9.26 -22.75 10.12
C PHE A 204 -9.74 -24.13 10.57
N HIS A 205 -10.04 -24.28 11.86
CA HIS A 205 -10.47 -25.56 12.44
C HIS A 205 -11.75 -26.09 11.79
N LYS A 206 -12.69 -25.19 11.46
CA LYS A 206 -13.94 -25.55 10.77
C LYS A 206 -13.67 -26.10 9.37
N ASP A 207 -12.82 -25.42 8.60
CA ASP A 207 -12.48 -25.84 7.24
C ASP A 207 -11.66 -27.13 7.22
N ALA A 208 -10.69 -27.26 8.13
CA ALA A 208 -9.86 -28.45 8.28
C ALA A 208 -10.68 -29.68 8.70
N ALA A 209 -11.68 -29.52 9.57
CA ALA A 209 -12.56 -30.60 10.01
C ALA A 209 -13.47 -31.15 8.89
N LEU A 210 -13.72 -30.37 7.83
CA LEU A 210 -14.53 -30.79 6.68
C LEU A 210 -13.74 -31.57 5.62
N VAL A 211 -12.40 -31.52 5.67
CA VAL A 211 -11.52 -32.17 4.69
C VAL A 211 -11.71 -33.70 4.65
N PRO A 212 -11.79 -34.44 5.78
CA PRO A 212 -11.96 -35.89 5.75
C PRO A 212 -13.30 -36.36 5.18
N SER A 213 -14.36 -35.55 5.27
CA SER A 213 -15.71 -35.90 4.80
C SER A 213 -15.86 -35.76 3.28
N LEU A 214 -15.09 -34.86 2.66
CA LEU A 214 -15.14 -34.59 1.21
C LEU A 214 -14.31 -35.59 0.39
N LEU A 215 -13.32 -36.24 1.01
CA LEU A 215 -12.50 -37.29 0.39
C LEU A 215 -13.18 -38.66 0.33
N LYS A 216 -14.33 -38.82 1.02
CA LYS A 216 -15.08 -40.08 1.12
C LYS A 216 -16.10 -40.28 -0.01
N THR A 217 -16.32 -39.28 -0.87
CA THR A 217 -17.50 -39.26 -1.76
C THR A 217 -17.40 -40.08 -3.06
N ASP A 218 -16.26 -40.67 -3.41
CA ASP A 218 -16.08 -41.28 -4.75
C ASP A 218 -15.86 -42.81 -4.78
N ASN A 219 -16.05 -43.56 -3.68
CA ASN A 219 -15.66 -44.98 -3.67
C ASN A 219 -16.65 -46.01 -3.07
N ASP A 220 -17.95 -45.72 -2.97
CA ASP A 220 -18.94 -46.73 -2.56
C ASP A 220 -19.99 -47.03 -3.65
N PRO A 221 -19.89 -48.16 -4.40
CA PRO A 221 -20.93 -48.63 -5.31
C PRO A 221 -22.20 -49.13 -4.60
N TYR A 222 -22.27 -49.10 -3.26
CA TYR A 222 -23.31 -49.78 -2.48
C TYR A 222 -24.29 -48.86 -1.72
N SER A 223 -24.24 -47.54 -1.89
CA SER A 223 -25.19 -46.63 -1.24
C SER A 223 -26.49 -46.35 -2.02
N GLN A 224 -27.00 -47.34 -2.75
CA GLN A 224 -28.39 -47.37 -3.25
C GLN A 224 -29.11 -48.62 -2.73
N MET A 225 -29.43 -48.65 -1.43
CA MET A 225 -30.53 -49.47 -0.89
C MET A 225 -30.78 -49.09 0.57
N ASN A 226 -31.46 -47.96 0.81
CA ASN A 226 -32.41 -47.81 1.92
C ASN A 226 -33.06 -46.42 1.92
N LEU A 227 -34.07 -46.24 1.07
CA LEU A 227 -35.17 -45.33 1.39
C LEU A 227 -36.48 -46.10 1.19
N GLY A 228 -36.97 -46.70 2.27
CA GLY A 228 -38.20 -47.47 2.32
C GLY A 228 -38.88 -47.37 3.67
N SER A 229 -39.72 -46.33 3.82
CA SER A 229 -40.94 -46.30 4.64
C SER A 229 -40.83 -46.29 6.17
N GLN A 230 -41.11 -45.12 6.78
CA GLN A 230 -41.87 -45.07 8.03
C GLN A 230 -42.92 -43.95 7.99
N ARG A 231 -44.16 -44.43 8.12
CA ARG A 231 -45.46 -43.75 8.12
C ARG A 231 -45.55 -42.64 9.18
N ARG A 232 -46.23 -41.53 8.84
CA ARG A 232 -46.82 -40.62 9.83
C ARG A 232 -48.35 -40.68 9.75
N ALA A 233 -48.96 -40.95 10.90
CA ALA A 233 -50.40 -40.90 11.15
C ALA A 233 -50.83 -39.52 11.72
N ASN A 234 -52.13 -39.26 11.62
CA ASN A 234 -52.84 -37.98 11.76
C ASN A 234 -53.01 -37.39 13.19
N THR A 235 -52.94 -36.04 13.26
CA THR A 235 -53.78 -35.02 13.99
C THR A 235 -53.90 -35.01 15.54
N PRO A 236 -54.39 -33.92 16.21
CA PRO A 236 -54.82 -32.56 15.75
C PRO A 236 -54.33 -31.34 16.60
N ARG A 237 -54.43 -30.10 16.06
CA ARG A 237 -55.27 -28.94 16.53
C ARG A 237 -54.73 -27.54 16.15
N ASN A 238 -55.61 -26.77 15.50
CA ASN A 238 -55.89 -25.31 15.51
C ASN A 238 -54.81 -24.28 15.87
N HIS A 239 -54.53 -23.31 14.98
CA HIS A 239 -55.14 -21.96 15.03
C HIS A 239 -54.76 -21.07 13.81
N MET A 240 -55.61 -20.07 13.61
CA MET A 240 -55.85 -19.17 12.47
C MET A 240 -54.81 -18.07 12.16
N SER A 241 -54.61 -17.85 10.85
CA SER A 241 -54.61 -16.56 10.09
C SER A 241 -53.48 -15.52 10.27
N PRO A 242 -53.39 -14.49 9.39
CA PRO A 242 -53.22 -14.56 7.93
C PRO A 242 -52.14 -13.55 7.45
N GLN A 243 -51.60 -13.65 6.22
CA GLN A 243 -51.36 -12.45 5.38
C GLN A 243 -50.89 -12.75 3.94
N VAL A 244 -51.70 -12.21 3.01
CA VAL A 244 -51.44 -11.60 1.69
C VAL A 244 -50.53 -12.27 0.63
N SER A 245 -51.18 -12.51 -0.52
CA SER A 245 -50.85 -11.99 -1.88
C SER A 245 -49.47 -12.24 -2.47
N ALA A 246 -49.26 -12.43 -3.77
CA ALA A 246 -50.09 -12.75 -4.93
C ALA A 246 -49.07 -12.97 -6.08
N SER A 247 -49.48 -13.79 -7.05
CA SER A 247 -49.24 -13.64 -8.50
C SER A 247 -47.83 -13.75 -9.14
N GLN A 248 -47.86 -14.59 -10.18
CA GLN A 248 -47.25 -14.45 -11.53
C GLN A 248 -45.82 -14.98 -11.72
N GLN A 249 -45.68 -16.11 -12.43
CA GLN A 249 -45.60 -16.26 -13.89
C GLN A 249 -44.30 -15.68 -14.46
N GLN A 250 -43.42 -16.52 -15.01
CA GLN A 250 -43.34 -16.72 -16.46
C GLN A 250 -42.37 -17.85 -16.82
N GLN A 251 -42.90 -18.82 -17.58
CA GLN A 251 -42.12 -19.65 -18.49
C GLN A 251 -41.77 -18.83 -19.73
N LEU A 252 -40.57 -19.06 -20.29
CA LEU A 252 -40.35 -19.04 -21.74
C LEU A 252 -39.07 -19.84 -22.05
N GLN A 253 -39.28 -20.93 -22.79
CA GLN A 253 -38.26 -21.66 -23.54
C GLN A 253 -37.79 -20.82 -24.72
N THR A 254 -36.52 -20.91 -25.07
CA THR A 254 -36.08 -20.85 -26.47
C THR A 254 -34.80 -21.65 -26.66
N ASN A 255 -34.90 -22.69 -27.50
CA ASN A 255 -33.80 -23.37 -28.16
C ASN A 255 -33.18 -22.43 -29.21
N GLN A 256 -31.86 -22.50 -29.42
CA GLN A 256 -31.30 -22.80 -30.75
C GLN A 256 -29.78 -23.07 -30.71
N GLN A 257 -29.43 -24.23 -31.29
CA GLN A 257 -28.14 -24.61 -31.83
C GLN A 257 -27.90 -23.94 -33.20
N ASN A 258 -26.63 -23.77 -33.56
CA ASN A 258 -25.99 -23.95 -34.88
C ASN A 258 -24.47 -23.96 -34.59
N ASP A 259 -23.70 -25.03 -34.82
CA ASP A 259 -23.11 -25.54 -36.09
C ASP A 259 -22.27 -24.48 -36.83
N ALA A 260 -21.08 -24.70 -37.42
CA ALA A 260 -20.07 -25.76 -37.46
C ALA A 260 -18.90 -25.24 -38.35
N HIS A 261 -17.73 -25.92 -38.32
CA HIS A 261 -16.60 -25.89 -39.28
C HIS A 261 -15.64 -24.66 -39.27
N GLU A 262 -14.31 -24.75 -39.46
CA GLU A 262 -13.50 -25.75 -40.18
C GLU A 262 -11.98 -25.69 -39.81
N GLN A 263 -11.35 -26.87 -39.81
CA GLN A 263 -9.98 -27.25 -40.26
C GLN A 263 -8.64 -26.74 -39.66
N ASN A 264 -7.77 -27.76 -39.53
CA ASN A 264 -6.36 -27.83 -39.18
C ASN A 264 -5.40 -27.30 -40.27
N HIS A 265 -4.21 -26.82 -39.87
CA HIS A 265 -2.91 -27.44 -40.24
C HIS A 265 -1.69 -26.85 -39.50
N ILE A 266 -1.04 -27.71 -38.70
CA ILE A 266 0.41 -28.04 -38.52
C ILE A 266 1.50 -26.96 -38.72
N GLY A 267 2.39 -26.82 -37.73
CA GLY A 267 3.83 -26.57 -37.99
C GLY A 267 4.67 -25.90 -36.90
N GLU A 268 5.43 -26.72 -36.16
CA GLU A 268 6.80 -26.49 -35.64
C GLU A 268 7.08 -25.82 -34.27
N ASN A 269 7.80 -26.64 -33.48
CA ASN A 269 8.56 -26.43 -32.25
C ASN A 269 9.42 -25.14 -32.19
N SER A 270 9.53 -24.56 -30.98
CA SER A 270 10.81 -24.22 -30.32
C SER A 270 10.57 -23.63 -28.93
N THR A 271 10.86 -24.40 -27.88
CA THR A 271 10.98 -23.90 -26.50
C THR A 271 12.40 -23.41 -26.25
N ALA A 272 12.49 -22.16 -25.81
CA ALA A 272 13.71 -21.55 -25.31
C ALA A 272 13.80 -21.62 -23.78
N SER A 273 15.02 -21.94 -23.34
CA SER A 273 15.76 -21.40 -22.18
C SER A 273 15.30 -21.66 -20.72
N THR A 274 16.08 -22.53 -20.06
CA THR A 274 17.06 -22.19 -19.01
C THR A 274 16.64 -21.20 -17.91
N ALA A 275 16.55 -21.69 -16.67
CA ALA A 275 16.59 -20.87 -15.45
C ALA A 275 17.31 -21.61 -14.30
N SER A 276 18.61 -21.41 -14.18
CA SER A 276 19.39 -21.78 -12.98
C SER A 276 20.63 -20.89 -12.82
N THR A 277 20.42 -19.61 -12.47
CA THR A 277 21.52 -18.65 -12.25
C THR A 277 21.24 -17.62 -11.13
N TRP A 278 20.95 -18.04 -9.89
CA TRP A 278 20.62 -17.07 -8.82
C TRP A 278 21.42 -17.17 -7.50
N LEU A 279 22.43 -18.04 -7.37
CA LEU A 279 23.14 -18.23 -6.08
C LEU A 279 24.59 -17.69 -5.99
N SER A 280 25.06 -16.85 -6.91
CA SER A 280 26.48 -16.44 -6.93
C SER A 280 26.80 -14.99 -6.54
N ASN A 281 25.85 -14.16 -6.09
CA ASN A 281 26.11 -12.72 -5.85
C ASN A 281 25.95 -12.22 -4.39
N ILE A 282 26.10 -13.07 -3.38
CA ILE A 282 26.02 -12.63 -1.96
C ILE A 282 27.32 -12.97 -1.22
N LEU A 283 28.40 -12.21 -1.47
CA LEU A 283 29.35 -11.68 -0.47
C LEU A 283 30.54 -10.93 -1.15
N PRO A 284 31.11 -9.87 -0.55
CA PRO A 284 32.11 -9.00 -1.18
C PRO A 284 33.57 -9.49 -0.95
N PRO A 285 34.55 -9.05 -1.76
CA PRO A 285 35.96 -9.40 -1.54
C PRO A 285 36.69 -8.37 -0.68
N ALA A 286 37.58 -8.84 0.20
CA ALA A 286 38.57 -8.05 0.94
C ALA A 286 40.00 -8.55 0.63
N PRO A 287 41.07 -7.73 0.79
CA PRO A 287 42.08 -7.64 -0.26
C PRO A 287 43.53 -8.00 0.14
N ILE A 288 44.35 -8.31 -0.88
CA ILE A 288 45.83 -8.25 -1.06
C ILE A 288 46.80 -8.98 -0.08
N ARG A 289 47.62 -9.92 -0.59
CA ARG A 289 49.07 -9.79 -0.95
C ARG A 289 49.78 -11.17 -1.11
N PRO A 290 50.79 -11.26 -2.00
CA PRO A 290 51.60 -12.46 -2.20
C PRO A 290 52.87 -12.42 -1.33
N ASP A 291 53.37 -13.56 -0.89
CA ASP A 291 54.79 -13.71 -0.58
C ASP A 291 55.26 -15.18 -0.67
N SER A 292 56.54 -15.27 -0.97
CA SER A 292 57.33 -16.38 -1.51
C SER A 292 57.86 -17.41 -0.50
N ILE A 293 57.98 -18.64 -1.01
CA ILE A 293 58.99 -19.70 -0.83
C ILE A 293 60.15 -19.42 0.18
N GLU A 294 60.35 -20.30 1.18
CA GLU A 294 61.53 -21.21 1.30
C GLU A 294 61.56 -22.07 2.60
N ASN A 295 61.85 -23.37 2.39
CA ASN A 295 62.59 -24.35 3.20
C ASN A 295 62.32 -24.60 4.71
N SER A 296 61.97 -25.84 5.07
CA SER A 296 62.94 -26.82 5.64
C SER A 296 62.31 -28.16 6.05
N ALA A 297 63.15 -29.19 6.04
CA ALA A 297 62.89 -30.63 6.09
C ALA A 297 62.24 -31.21 7.37
N SER A 298 61.51 -32.32 7.22
CA SER A 298 61.67 -33.53 8.06
C SER A 298 60.84 -34.73 7.56
N ASN A 299 61.58 -35.82 7.30
CA ASN A 299 61.28 -37.24 7.09
C ASN A 299 59.87 -37.80 7.41
N THR A 300 59.25 -38.49 6.44
CA THR A 300 58.71 -39.89 6.54
C THR A 300 58.14 -40.37 5.18
N PRO A 301 58.04 -41.70 4.93
CA PRO A 301 58.01 -42.25 3.57
C PRO A 301 56.65 -42.17 2.87
N VAL A 302 56.74 -42.01 1.56
CA VAL A 302 55.69 -41.80 0.58
C VAL A 302 54.78 -43.04 0.48
N HIS A 303 53.52 -42.91 0.88
CA HIS A 303 52.43 -43.76 0.38
C HIS A 303 51.59 -42.91 -0.58
N ASN A 304 51.35 -43.47 -1.77
CA ASN A 304 50.81 -42.81 -2.96
C ASN A 304 49.64 -41.84 -2.72
N ASN A 305 49.74 -40.70 -3.40
CA ASN A 305 48.71 -39.69 -3.64
C ASN A 305 47.32 -40.30 -3.89
N ILE A 306 46.42 -40.17 -2.93
CA ILE A 306 44.98 -40.11 -3.18
C ILE A 306 44.59 -38.66 -2.98
N VAL A 307 44.50 -37.92 -4.08
CA VAL A 307 43.92 -36.58 -4.10
C VAL A 307 42.44 -36.73 -3.75
N SER A 308 42.05 -36.36 -2.54
CA SER A 308 40.63 -36.19 -2.21
C SER A 308 40.04 -35.10 -3.11
N PRO A 309 38.94 -35.33 -3.83
CA PRO A 309 38.39 -34.32 -4.72
C PRO A 309 37.87 -33.12 -3.93
N VAL A 310 38.32 -31.92 -4.28
CA VAL A 310 37.90 -30.62 -3.71
C VAL A 310 36.47 -30.22 -4.15
N LYS A 311 35.71 -31.15 -4.72
CA LYS A 311 34.29 -31.00 -5.07
C LYS A 311 33.55 -32.28 -4.71
N PRO A 312 32.37 -32.22 -4.06
CA PRO A 312 31.55 -33.40 -3.86
C PRO A 312 31.21 -33.99 -5.23
N VAL A 313 31.77 -35.15 -5.53
CA VAL A 313 31.44 -35.90 -6.74
C VAL A 313 30.03 -36.45 -6.50
N ASN A 314 29.03 -35.89 -7.15
CA ASN A 314 27.66 -36.38 -7.07
C ASN A 314 27.60 -37.70 -7.88
N LEU A 315 27.89 -38.82 -7.21
CA LEU A 315 27.93 -40.17 -7.80
C LEU A 315 26.52 -40.76 -7.98
N LEU A 316 25.49 -40.05 -7.54
CA LEU A 316 24.11 -40.40 -7.80
C LEU A 316 23.79 -40.03 -9.26
N PRO A 317 23.11 -40.91 -10.02
CA PRO A 317 22.52 -40.50 -11.29
C PRO A 317 21.68 -39.25 -11.05
N ASP A 318 21.82 -38.23 -11.91
CA ASP A 318 20.88 -37.11 -11.90
C ASP A 318 19.46 -37.70 -11.90
N VAL A 319 18.67 -37.32 -10.90
CA VAL A 319 17.27 -37.75 -10.83
C VAL A 319 16.65 -37.41 -12.19
N PRO A 320 16.11 -38.38 -12.95
CA PRO A 320 15.75 -38.16 -14.34
C PRO A 320 14.86 -36.93 -14.48
N ALA A 321 15.37 -35.88 -15.15
CA ALA A 321 14.60 -34.69 -15.52
C ALA A 321 13.50 -35.02 -16.54
N ASN A 322 13.52 -36.23 -17.11
CA ASN A 322 12.45 -36.78 -17.93
C ASN A 322 11.25 -37.15 -17.06
N HIS A 323 10.41 -36.14 -16.81
CA HIS A 323 9.01 -36.34 -16.44
C HIS A 323 8.27 -37.06 -17.57
N ASN A 324 8.40 -38.38 -17.66
CA ASN A 324 7.20 -39.15 -17.97
C ASN A 324 6.21 -38.80 -16.85
N PRO A 325 4.99 -38.33 -17.15
CA PRO A 325 4.02 -38.03 -16.12
C PRO A 325 3.62 -39.36 -15.51
N ARG A 326 4.37 -39.81 -14.49
CA ARG A 326 3.92 -40.87 -13.61
C ARG A 326 2.61 -40.34 -13.06
N ARG A 327 1.49 -40.90 -13.54
CA ARG A 327 0.16 -40.53 -13.07
C ARG A 327 0.20 -40.65 -11.55
N LEU A 328 -0.22 -39.58 -10.89
CA LEU A 328 -0.33 -39.54 -9.44
C LEU A 328 -1.17 -40.75 -9.02
N THR A 329 -0.70 -41.50 -8.03
CA THR A 329 -1.56 -42.54 -7.46
C THR A 329 -2.78 -41.89 -6.81
N ASP A 330 -3.91 -42.58 -6.75
CA ASP A 330 -5.15 -42.02 -6.16
C ASP A 330 -4.93 -41.54 -4.72
N LYS A 331 -4.01 -42.19 -3.98
CA LYS A 331 -3.59 -41.76 -2.66
C LYS A 331 -2.83 -40.43 -2.71
N GLU A 332 -1.79 -40.33 -3.53
CA GLU A 332 -0.99 -39.09 -3.66
C GLU A 332 -1.84 -37.91 -4.16
N GLN A 333 -2.79 -38.20 -5.04
CA GLN A 333 -3.73 -37.21 -5.55
C GLN A 333 -4.59 -36.64 -4.40
N LYS A 334 -5.18 -37.52 -3.58
CA LYS A 334 -5.95 -37.12 -2.39
C LYS A 334 -5.09 -36.37 -1.38
N ASP A 335 -3.87 -36.82 -1.13
CA ASP A 335 -2.94 -36.18 -0.21
C ASP A 335 -2.58 -34.76 -0.66
N CYS A 336 -2.36 -34.54 -1.96
CA CYS A 336 -2.13 -33.20 -2.52
C CYS A 336 -3.38 -32.32 -2.38
N ASP A 337 -4.57 -32.84 -2.66
CA ASP A 337 -5.83 -32.09 -2.59
C ASP A 337 -6.15 -31.64 -1.16
N VAL A 338 -5.79 -32.46 -0.15
CA VAL A 338 -5.83 -32.09 1.27
C VAL A 338 -4.95 -30.87 1.54
N ILE A 339 -3.68 -30.96 1.15
CA ILE A 339 -2.70 -29.89 1.42
C ILE A 339 -3.08 -28.60 0.71
N GLU A 340 -3.54 -28.66 -0.56
CA GLU A 340 -4.04 -27.50 -1.28
C GLU A 340 -5.17 -26.78 -0.53
N ARG A 341 -6.11 -27.55 0.01
CA ARG A 341 -7.26 -27.00 0.74
C ARG A 341 -6.85 -26.35 2.06
N LEU A 342 -5.92 -26.98 2.79
CA LEU A 342 -5.37 -26.41 4.02
C LEU A 342 -4.59 -25.12 3.74
N ILE A 343 -3.75 -25.11 2.69
CA ILE A 343 -3.01 -23.90 2.28
C ILE A 343 -3.98 -22.77 1.96
N LYS A 344 -5.01 -23.03 1.15
CA LYS A 344 -6.03 -22.02 0.79
C LYS A 344 -6.70 -21.44 2.04
N SER A 345 -7.24 -22.30 2.89
CA SER A 345 -7.97 -21.85 4.09
C SER A 345 -7.09 -21.00 5.01
N TYR A 346 -5.88 -21.47 5.34
CA TYR A 346 -4.99 -20.74 6.24
C TYR A 346 -4.47 -19.44 5.62
N PHE A 347 -4.09 -19.46 4.34
CA PHE A 347 -3.60 -18.27 3.64
C PHE A 347 -4.65 -17.16 3.60
N TYR A 348 -5.93 -17.47 3.38
CA TYR A 348 -6.98 -16.46 3.39
C TYR A 348 -7.18 -15.80 4.76
N ILE A 349 -7.00 -16.55 5.85
CA ILE A 349 -7.05 -16.01 7.21
C ILE A 349 -5.91 -15.00 7.42
N VAL A 350 -4.68 -15.40 7.08
CA VAL A 350 -3.49 -14.53 7.20
C VAL A 350 -3.61 -13.31 6.30
N ARG A 351 -4.09 -13.47 5.06
CA ARG A 351 -4.30 -12.34 4.15
C ARG A 351 -5.26 -11.29 4.73
N LYS A 352 -6.36 -11.72 5.34
CA LYS A 352 -7.31 -10.83 6.03
C LYS A 352 -6.66 -10.15 7.24
N SER A 353 -5.87 -10.88 8.03
CA SER A 353 -5.08 -10.33 9.16
C SER A 353 -4.16 -9.20 8.69
N ILE A 354 -3.43 -9.42 7.59
CA ILE A 354 -2.50 -8.44 7.00
C ILE A 354 -3.23 -7.24 6.40
N GLN A 355 -4.36 -7.45 5.70
CA GLN A 355 -5.20 -6.37 5.16
C GLN A 355 -5.67 -5.39 6.24
N ASP A 356 -5.85 -5.86 7.48
CA ASP A 356 -6.24 -5.03 8.63
C ASP A 356 -5.03 -4.45 9.39
N SER A 357 -4.00 -5.26 9.61
CA SER A 357 -2.85 -4.89 10.46
C SER A 357 -1.90 -3.89 9.81
N VAL A 358 -1.65 -4.01 8.50
CA VAL A 358 -0.71 -3.13 7.78
C VAL A 358 -1.18 -1.66 7.74
N PRO A 359 -2.45 -1.35 7.36
CA PRO A 359 -2.95 0.02 7.43
C PRO A 359 -2.85 0.62 8.83
N LYS A 360 -3.15 -0.15 9.88
CA LYS A 360 -3.03 0.30 11.28
C LYS A 360 -1.59 0.64 11.65
N ALA A 361 -0.63 -0.19 11.24
CA ALA A 361 0.78 0.07 11.48
C ALA A 361 1.26 1.34 10.75
N ILE A 362 0.88 1.53 9.48
CA ILE A 362 1.24 2.72 8.72
C ILE A 362 0.61 3.98 9.34
N MET A 363 -0.66 3.92 9.72
CA MET A 363 -1.34 5.02 10.39
C MET A 363 -0.63 5.39 11.70
N HIS A 364 -0.24 4.42 12.51
CA HIS A 364 0.41 4.67 13.79
C HIS A 364 1.85 5.18 13.65
N PHE A 365 2.70 4.49 12.88
CA PHE A 365 4.14 4.76 12.83
C PHE A 365 4.54 5.92 11.91
N LEU A 366 3.72 6.20 10.88
CA LEU A 366 3.98 7.24 9.89
C LEU A 366 2.99 8.40 10.01
N VAL A 367 1.71 8.17 9.70
CA VAL A 367 0.73 9.27 9.52
C VAL A 367 0.49 10.02 10.82
N ASN A 368 0.10 9.33 11.88
CA ASN A 368 -0.20 9.94 13.18
C ASN A 368 1.07 10.50 13.83
N TYR A 369 2.20 9.79 13.73
CA TYR A 369 3.47 10.32 14.23
C TYR A 369 3.80 11.68 13.59
N VAL A 370 3.71 11.79 12.26
CA VAL A 370 4.00 13.03 11.56
C VAL A 370 3.01 14.11 11.97
N LYS A 371 1.71 13.79 12.00
CA LYS A 371 0.66 14.71 12.42
C LYS A 371 0.91 15.31 13.81
N ASP A 372 1.27 14.47 14.78
CA ASP A 372 1.45 14.89 16.17
C ASP A 372 2.76 15.66 16.41
N ASN A 373 3.77 15.45 15.56
CA ASN A 373 5.12 16.01 15.74
C ASN A 373 5.49 17.08 14.69
N LEU A 374 4.66 17.31 13.68
CA LEU A 374 4.98 18.22 12.59
C LEU A 374 5.25 19.64 13.09
N GLN A 375 4.37 20.16 13.95
CA GLN A 375 4.50 21.52 14.46
C GLN A 375 5.77 21.70 15.29
N SER A 376 6.07 20.76 16.19
CA SER A 376 7.27 20.83 17.03
C SER A 376 8.56 20.72 16.21
N GLU A 377 8.59 19.86 15.19
CA GLU A 377 9.70 19.74 14.25
C GLU A 377 9.92 21.02 13.42
N LEU A 378 8.85 21.59 12.86
CA LEU A 378 8.92 22.84 12.11
C LEU A 378 9.42 23.99 12.99
N VAL A 379 8.89 24.14 14.21
CA VAL A 379 9.33 25.18 15.14
C VAL A 379 10.80 24.96 15.50
N THR A 380 11.22 23.73 15.83
CA THR A 380 12.61 23.43 16.21
C THR A 380 13.61 23.76 15.11
N HIS A 381 13.26 23.50 13.85
CA HIS A 381 14.15 23.70 12.71
C HIS A 381 14.11 25.12 12.13
N LEU A 382 12.96 25.79 12.17
CA LEU A 382 12.75 27.08 11.50
C LEU A 382 12.74 28.28 12.45
N TYR A 383 12.25 28.11 13.69
CA TYR A 383 12.13 29.19 14.66
C TYR A 383 13.46 29.42 15.41
N LYS A 384 14.43 30.01 14.71
CA LYS A 384 15.69 30.50 15.29
C LYS A 384 15.79 32.00 15.04
N SER A 385 16.08 32.77 16.08
CA SER A 385 16.06 34.25 16.06
C SER A 385 16.90 34.85 14.92
N ASP A 386 18.04 34.24 14.59
CA ASP A 386 18.94 34.76 13.54
C ASP A 386 18.49 34.44 12.12
N ARG A 387 17.54 33.51 11.93
CA ARG A 387 17.13 33.03 10.60
C ARG A 387 15.81 33.61 10.12
N ALA A 388 14.99 34.16 11.01
CA ALA A 388 13.69 34.74 10.65
C ALA A 388 13.82 35.83 9.57
N GLU A 389 14.87 36.64 9.64
CA GLU A 389 15.17 37.68 8.65
C GLU A 389 15.41 37.14 7.24
N THR A 390 16.11 36.01 7.13
CA THR A 390 16.46 35.41 5.83
C THR A 390 15.30 34.60 5.28
N LEU A 391 14.54 33.93 6.15
CA LEU A 391 13.41 33.08 5.76
C LEU A 391 12.21 33.89 5.29
N LEU A 392 11.90 35.00 5.97
CA LEU A 392 10.81 35.91 5.61
C LEU A 392 11.23 36.98 4.59
N ASN A 393 12.20 36.67 3.73
CA ASN A 393 12.49 37.54 2.60
C ASN A 393 11.38 37.40 1.56
N GLU A 394 10.69 38.50 1.27
CA GLU A 394 9.64 38.53 0.26
C GLU A 394 10.20 38.21 -1.12
N SER A 395 9.38 37.61 -1.97
CA SER A 395 9.70 37.50 -3.39
C SER A 395 9.66 38.87 -4.06
N ASP A 396 10.65 39.17 -4.91
CA ASP A 396 10.77 40.45 -5.62
C ASP A 396 9.48 40.81 -6.38
N HIS A 397 8.87 39.81 -6.99
CA HIS A 397 7.65 39.98 -7.77
C HIS A 397 6.43 40.36 -6.90
N ILE A 398 6.29 39.79 -5.70
CA ILE A 398 5.21 40.17 -4.77
C ILE A 398 5.50 41.54 -4.14
N ALA A 399 6.77 41.81 -3.80
CA ALA A 399 7.17 43.12 -3.28
C ALA A 399 6.86 44.26 -4.28
N VAL A 400 7.16 44.07 -5.57
CA VAL A 400 6.85 45.04 -6.62
C VAL A 400 5.34 45.24 -6.77
N ARG A 401 4.57 44.16 -6.92
CA ARG A 401 3.10 44.26 -7.07
C ARG A 401 2.42 44.89 -5.86
N ARG A 402 2.91 44.57 -4.66
CA ARG A 402 2.41 45.15 -3.41
C ARG A 402 2.70 46.64 -3.33
N LYS A 403 3.89 47.06 -3.75
CA LYS A 403 4.26 48.48 -3.85
C LYS A 403 3.37 49.22 -4.86
N GLU A 404 3.17 48.66 -6.05
CA GLU A 404 2.29 49.24 -7.08
C GLU A 404 0.83 49.38 -6.61
N ALA A 405 0.30 48.33 -5.97
CA ALA A 405 -1.05 48.34 -5.40
C ALA A 405 -1.18 49.38 -4.27
N ALA A 406 -0.16 49.51 -3.41
CA ALA A 406 -0.13 50.51 -2.35
C ALA A 406 -0.03 51.94 -2.88
N ASP A 407 0.76 52.17 -3.92
CA ASP A 407 0.88 53.49 -4.54
C ASP A 407 -0.43 53.88 -5.26
N MET A 408 -1.09 52.94 -5.93
CA MET A 408 -2.42 53.13 -6.51
C MET A 408 -3.48 53.43 -5.45
N LEU A 409 -3.49 52.68 -4.34
CA LEU A 409 -4.41 52.94 -3.24
C LEU A 409 -4.18 54.33 -2.63
N LYS A 410 -2.92 54.73 -2.41
CA LYS A 410 -2.58 56.09 -1.94
C LYS A 410 -3.10 57.16 -2.90
N ALA A 411 -2.95 56.96 -4.21
CA ALA A 411 -3.46 57.89 -5.22
C ALA A 411 -5.01 57.99 -5.18
N LEU A 412 -5.71 56.86 -5.08
CA LEU A 412 -7.17 56.81 -4.95
C LEU A 412 -7.66 57.46 -3.65
N THR A 413 -6.93 57.27 -2.56
CA THR A 413 -7.26 57.89 -1.26
C THR A 413 -7.12 59.41 -1.33
N ARG A 414 -6.06 59.92 -1.98
CA ARG A 414 -5.91 61.36 -2.25
C ARG A 414 -7.03 61.88 -3.16
N ALA A 415 -7.41 61.14 -4.20
CA ALA A 415 -8.52 61.52 -5.06
C ALA A 415 -9.84 61.62 -4.28
N ASN A 416 -10.12 60.67 -3.38
CA ASN A 416 -11.27 60.72 -2.48
C ASN A 416 -11.23 61.93 -1.53
N HIS A 417 -10.05 62.30 -1.02
CA HIS A 417 -9.89 63.49 -0.20
C HIS A 417 -10.19 64.77 -0.97
N ILE A 418 -9.64 64.92 -2.19
CA ILE A 418 -9.90 66.07 -3.08
C ILE A 418 -11.39 66.16 -3.44
N ILE A 419 -12.05 65.03 -3.73
CA ILE A 419 -13.50 65.01 -3.97
C ILE A 419 -14.28 65.51 -2.75
N SER A 420 -13.82 65.18 -1.54
CA SER A 420 -14.45 65.62 -0.29
C SER A 420 -14.27 67.12 -0.06
N GLU A 421 -13.07 67.67 -0.30
CA GLU A 421 -12.81 69.11 -0.24
C GLU A 421 -13.67 69.89 -1.25
N ILE A 422 -13.77 69.40 -2.50
CA ILE A 422 -14.64 70.01 -3.52
C ILE A 422 -16.11 69.99 -3.07
N ARG A 423 -16.55 68.95 -2.36
CA ARG A 423 -17.91 68.88 -1.81
C ARG A 423 -18.15 69.97 -0.77
N GLU A 424 -17.18 70.24 0.09
CA GLU A 424 -17.27 71.29 1.12
C GLU A 424 -17.25 72.70 0.51
N THR A 425 -16.42 72.93 -0.51
CA THR A 425 -16.36 74.25 -1.20
C THR A 425 -17.62 74.61 -1.99
N HIS A 426 -18.40 73.62 -2.45
CA HIS A 426 -19.68 73.83 -3.15
C HIS A 426 -20.90 73.88 -2.23
N MET A 427 -20.72 73.72 -0.92
CA MET A 427 -21.77 73.85 0.10
C MET A 427 -21.89 75.28 0.66
N TRP A 428 -21.15 76.24 0.10
CA TRP A 428 -21.19 77.67 0.41
C TRP A 428 -21.78 78.48 -0.74
#